data_AF-A0A534XEB2-F1
#
_entry.id   AF-A0A534XEB2-F1
#
_cell.length_a   1.000
_cell.length_b   1.000
_cell.length_c   1.000
_cell.angle_alpha   90.00
_cell.angle_beta   90.00
_cell.angle_gamma   90.00
#
_symmetry.space_group_name_H-M   'P 1'
#
loop_
_entity.id
_entity.type
_entity.pdbx_description
1 polymer ?
#
loop_
_entity_poly.entity_id
_entity_poly.type
_entity_poly.pdbx_seq_one_letter_code
_entity_poly.pdbx_strand_id
1 'polypeptide(L)'
;MRLLGASLLGMVFLVVGAFWVQAAATKPTLVIASGAGESTGDARAAVFEVSFDFLNAVQVAYPLNLVVFQGTHFVRYPASGPAVTGDSAALADGTLVDGEVAAFMGEGAPAPAEVRIVTIAADRLRVALPRTFAAGSTTGVLFATLPEGNAFSNAVTFILP
;
A
#
# COMPACT_ATOMS: atom_id res chain seq x y z
N MET A 1 -52.49 38.36 43.77
CA MET A 1 -52.46 37.24 44.74
C MET A 1 -51.49 36.19 44.21
N ARG A 2 -50.58 35.73 45.07
CA ARG A 2 -49.47 34.79 44.80
C ARG A 2 -49.96 33.34 44.66
N LEU A 3 -49.25 32.54 43.87
CA LEU A 3 -48.96 31.10 44.01
C LEU A 3 -47.93 30.76 42.90
N LEU A 4 -46.61 30.81 43.13
CA LEU A 4 -45.74 29.74 43.67
C LEU A 4 -46.01 28.34 43.08
N GLY A 5 -45.07 27.88 42.24
CA GLY A 5 -44.94 26.50 41.77
C GLY A 5 -43.59 26.33 41.06
N ALA A 6 -42.58 25.93 41.82
CA ALA A 6 -41.21 25.68 41.37
C ALA A 6 -41.01 24.24 40.88
N SER A 7 -39.89 24.02 40.17
CA SER A 7 -39.19 22.73 39.97
C SER A 7 -39.81 21.81 38.90
N LEU A 8 -39.08 21.07 38.07
CA LEU A 8 -37.72 20.57 38.18
C LEU A 8 -37.21 20.19 36.76
N LEU A 9 -35.89 20.30 36.61
CA LEU A 9 -35.01 19.69 35.61
C LEU A 9 -35.49 18.36 34.99
N GLY A 10 -35.21 18.21 33.70
CA GLY A 10 -35.21 16.92 33.01
C GLY A 10 -34.40 16.98 31.71
N MET A 11 -33.21 17.59 31.73
CA MET A 11 -32.28 17.56 30.61
C MET A 11 -31.70 16.15 30.50
N VAL A 12 -32.29 15.31 29.66
CA VAL A 12 -31.71 14.01 29.30
C VAL A 12 -30.53 14.29 28.36
N PHE A 13 -29.34 14.45 28.95
CA PHE A 13 -28.09 14.31 28.22
C PHE A 13 -27.98 12.85 27.78
N LEU A 14 -28.30 12.57 26.52
CA LEU A 14 -27.92 11.31 25.89
C LEU A 14 -26.39 11.36 25.73
N VAL A 15 -25.67 10.85 26.74
CA VAL A 15 -24.26 10.52 26.60
C VAL A 15 -24.20 9.36 25.61
N VAL A 16 -24.09 9.69 24.33
CA VAL A 16 -23.65 8.72 23.32
C VAL A 16 -22.20 8.44 23.67
N GLY A 17 -22.00 7.43 24.52
CA GLY A 17 -20.68 6.86 24.75
C GLY A 17 -20.10 6.57 23.37
N ALA A 18 -18.98 7.21 23.05
CA ALA A 18 -18.16 6.85 21.93
C ALA A 18 -17.74 5.40 22.17
N PHE A 19 -18.50 4.47 21.60
CA PHE A 19 -18.06 3.10 21.47
C PHE A 19 -16.86 3.17 20.53
N TRP A 20 -15.67 3.15 21.13
CA TRP A 20 -14.46 2.74 20.45
C TRP A 20 -14.71 1.30 20.02
N VAL A 21 -15.29 1.13 18.84
CA VAL A 21 -15.15 -0.10 18.07
C VAL A 21 -13.68 -0.10 17.68
N GLN A 22 -12.82 -0.54 18.60
CA GLN A 22 -11.55 -1.13 18.22
C GLN A 22 -11.93 -2.40 17.48
N ALA A 23 -12.15 -2.26 16.17
CA ALA A 23 -11.86 -3.33 15.27
C ALA A 23 -10.45 -3.77 15.67
N ALA A 24 -10.34 -4.97 16.23
CA ALA A 24 -9.07 -5.65 16.29
C ALA A 24 -8.66 -5.82 14.84
N ALA A 25 -8.01 -4.78 14.29
CA ALA A 25 -7.47 -4.76 12.95
C ALA A 25 -6.39 -5.83 13.00
N THR A 26 -6.79 -7.03 12.60
CA THR A 26 -5.86 -8.12 12.40
C THR A 26 -4.97 -7.64 11.27
N LYS A 27 -3.65 -7.69 11.45
CA LYS A 27 -2.73 -7.29 10.37
C LYS A 27 -3.18 -7.96 9.08
N PRO A 28 -3.40 -7.21 7.99
CA PRO A 28 -3.92 -7.76 6.76
C PRO A 28 -2.92 -8.79 6.23
N THR A 29 -3.45 -9.92 5.77
CA THR A 29 -2.63 -10.89 5.04
C THR A 29 -2.25 -10.26 3.71
N LEU A 30 -0.95 -10.19 3.42
CA LEU A 30 -0.40 -9.75 2.13
C LEU A 30 0.47 -10.89 1.59
N VAL A 31 0.17 -11.37 0.38
CA VAL A 31 0.94 -12.43 -0.26
C VAL A 31 1.10 -12.10 -1.74
N ILE A 32 2.30 -12.30 -2.28
CA ILE A 32 2.55 -12.38 -3.72
C ILE A 32 2.88 -13.83 -4.02
N ALA A 33 1.98 -14.53 -4.71
CA ALA A 33 2.18 -15.92 -5.08
C ALA A 33 3.23 -16.06 -6.19
N SER A 34 3.17 -15.18 -7.19
CA SER A 34 4.09 -15.18 -8.32
C SER A 34 4.20 -13.78 -8.95
N GLY A 35 5.26 -13.57 -9.72
CA GLY A 35 5.52 -12.36 -10.48
C GLY A 35 6.07 -12.70 -11.86
N ALA A 36 5.66 -11.95 -12.87
CA ALA A 36 6.11 -12.12 -14.25
C ALA A 36 6.31 -10.77 -14.93
N GLY A 37 7.40 -10.66 -15.68
CA GLY A 37 7.68 -9.53 -16.56
C GLY A 37 6.98 -9.68 -17.90
N GLU A 38 6.45 -8.57 -18.41
CA GLU A 38 5.91 -8.47 -19.76
C GLU A 38 6.61 -7.33 -20.50
N SER A 39 6.79 -7.48 -21.81
CA SER A 39 7.20 -6.38 -22.69
C SER A 39 6.28 -6.26 -23.89
N THR A 40 6.09 -5.02 -24.35
CA THR A 40 5.38 -4.73 -25.61
C THR A 40 6.11 -3.57 -26.28
N GLY A 41 6.97 -3.90 -27.26
CA GLY A 41 7.94 -2.95 -27.80
C GLY A 41 8.91 -2.47 -26.70
N ASP A 42 9.05 -1.16 -26.55
CA ASP A 42 9.92 -0.55 -25.53
C ASP A 42 9.25 -0.42 -24.14
N ALA A 43 7.97 -0.79 -24.03
CA ALA A 43 7.25 -0.73 -22.76
C ALA A 43 7.45 -2.04 -21.98
N ARG A 44 7.71 -1.91 -20.68
CA ARG A 44 7.76 -3.03 -19.74
C ARG A 44 6.62 -2.94 -18.74
N ALA A 45 6.12 -4.10 -18.33
CA ALA A 45 5.12 -4.23 -17.29
C ALA A 45 5.49 -5.40 -16.38
N ALA A 46 4.92 -5.40 -15.18
CA ALA A 46 4.97 -6.53 -14.27
C ALA A 46 3.55 -6.95 -13.89
N VAL A 47 3.32 -8.25 -13.87
CA VAL A 47 2.09 -8.87 -13.40
C VAL A 47 2.40 -9.68 -12.16
N PHE A 48 1.59 -9.51 -11.13
CA PHE A 48 1.69 -10.24 -9.87
C PHE A 48 0.38 -10.97 -9.60
N GLU A 49 0.50 -12.24 -9.26
CA GLU A 49 -0.59 -13.00 -8.64
C GLU A 49 -0.50 -12.77 -7.13
N VAL A 50 -1.59 -12.29 -6.54
CA VAL A 50 -1.57 -11.78 -5.17
C VAL A 50 -2.75 -12.29 -4.38
N SER A 51 -2.62 -12.28 -3.06
CA SER A 51 -3.72 -12.49 -2.15
C SER A 51 -3.62 -11.45 -1.04
N PHE A 52 -4.60 -10.56 -0.98
CA PHE A 52 -4.68 -9.54 0.05
C PHE A 52 -6.13 -9.20 0.39
N ASP A 53 -6.32 -8.51 1.50
CA ASP A 53 -7.63 -8.01 1.93
C ASP A 53 -8.09 -6.85 1.03
N PHE A 54 -8.58 -7.20 -0.17
CA PHE A 54 -8.95 -6.25 -1.21
C PHE A 54 -10.06 -5.30 -0.76
N LEU A 55 -11.03 -5.80 0.01
CA LEU A 55 -12.14 -5.00 0.49
C LEU A 55 -11.62 -3.85 1.36
N ASN A 56 -10.73 -4.15 2.31
CA ASN A 56 -10.13 -3.14 3.15
C ASN A 56 -9.15 -2.25 2.36
N ALA A 57 -8.42 -2.78 1.37
CA ALA A 57 -7.52 -2.00 0.54
C ALA A 57 -8.26 -0.92 -0.28
N VAL A 58 -9.46 -1.24 -0.77
CA VAL A 58 -10.27 -0.32 -1.60
C VAL A 58 -11.20 0.56 -0.77
N GLN A 59 -11.86 0.01 0.25
CA GLN A 59 -12.91 0.72 1.01
C GLN A 59 -12.35 1.49 2.21
N VAL A 60 -11.40 0.89 2.92
CA VAL A 60 -10.76 1.51 4.09
C VAL A 60 -9.52 2.30 3.68
N ALA A 61 -9.03 2.06 2.45
CA ALA A 61 -7.90 2.78 1.84
C ALA A 61 -6.67 2.81 2.77
N TYR A 62 -6.37 1.69 3.43
CA TYR A 62 -5.07 1.58 4.08
C TYR A 62 -3.97 1.78 3.03
N PRO A 63 -2.84 2.41 3.37
CA PRO A 63 -1.82 2.83 2.42
C PRO A 63 -1.04 1.62 1.89
N LEU A 64 -1.70 0.80 1.07
CA LEU A 64 -1.11 -0.32 0.36
C LEU A 64 -0.15 0.22 -0.69
N ASN A 65 1.06 -0.31 -0.71
CA ASN A 65 2.10 0.05 -1.64
C ASN A 65 2.68 -1.22 -2.25
N LEU A 66 2.78 -1.26 -3.57
CA LEU A 66 3.60 -2.22 -4.29
C LEU A 66 4.95 -1.57 -4.60
N VAL A 67 6.03 -2.20 -4.21
CA VAL A 67 7.38 -1.78 -4.61
C VAL A 67 7.93 -2.79 -5.60
N VAL A 68 8.41 -2.29 -6.73
CA VAL A 68 9.15 -3.07 -7.72
C VAL A 68 10.54 -2.46 -7.83
N PHE A 69 11.58 -3.28 -7.74
CA PHE A 69 12.96 -2.77 -7.73
C PHE A 69 13.97 -3.70 -8.42
N GLN A 70 15.05 -3.10 -8.91
CA GLN A 70 16.24 -3.73 -9.48
C GLN A 70 17.48 -3.15 -8.80
N GLY A 71 18.13 -3.93 -7.92
CA GLY A 71 19.17 -3.38 -7.04
C GLY A 71 18.59 -2.28 -6.15
N THR A 72 19.15 -1.08 -6.20
CA THR A 72 18.66 0.08 -5.44
C THR A 72 17.57 0.87 -6.16
N HIS A 73 17.40 0.66 -7.48
CA HIS A 73 16.47 1.44 -8.29
C HIS A 73 15.05 0.91 -8.10
N PHE A 74 14.10 1.78 -7.75
CA PHE A 74 12.75 1.37 -7.38
C PHE A 74 11.65 2.17 -8.05
N VAL A 75 10.47 1.56 -8.04
CA VAL A 75 9.20 2.23 -8.19
C VAL A 75 8.25 1.75 -7.12
N ARG A 76 7.63 2.71 -6.44
CA ARG A 76 6.58 2.50 -5.46
C ARG A 76 5.25 2.93 -6.07
N TYR A 77 4.30 2.01 -6.08
CA TYR A 77 2.94 2.19 -6.54
C TYR A 77 2.01 2.20 -5.32
N PRO A 78 1.64 3.38 -4.80
CA PRO A 78 0.56 3.43 -3.83
C PRO A 78 -0.75 3.00 -4.51
N ALA A 79 -1.59 2.25 -3.81
CA ALA A 79 -2.89 1.81 -4.33
C ALA A 79 -3.80 3.00 -4.67
N SER A 80 -3.57 4.14 -4.00
CA SER A 80 -4.17 5.42 -4.34
C SER A 80 -3.08 6.49 -4.55
N GLY A 81 -3.12 7.16 -5.70
CA GLY A 81 -2.19 8.24 -6.04
C GLY A 81 -1.15 7.88 -7.11
N PRO A 82 -0.23 8.81 -7.42
CA PRO A 82 0.78 8.62 -8.45
C PRO A 82 1.89 7.67 -7.98
N ALA A 83 2.48 6.95 -8.93
CA ALA A 83 3.68 6.18 -8.66
C ALA A 83 4.88 7.12 -8.35
N VAL A 84 5.83 6.62 -7.57
CA VAL A 84 7.05 7.31 -7.17
C VAL A 84 8.24 6.45 -7.60
N THR A 85 9.26 7.03 -8.21
CA THR A 85 10.48 6.32 -8.62
C THR A 85 11.72 6.99 -8.04
N GLY A 86 12.77 6.22 -7.80
CA GLY A 86 14.02 6.73 -7.27
C GLY A 86 15.01 5.63 -6.99
N ASP A 87 16.01 5.96 -6.18
CA ASP A 87 17.01 5.03 -5.69
C ASP A 87 16.98 5.01 -4.17
N SER A 88 17.08 3.81 -3.59
CA SER A 88 17.06 3.59 -2.14
C SER A 88 18.20 2.68 -1.71
N ALA A 89 18.97 3.11 -0.71
CA ALA A 89 19.99 2.26 -0.10
C ALA A 89 19.37 1.12 0.72
N ALA A 90 18.13 1.28 1.19
CA ALA A 90 17.41 0.23 1.94
C ALA A 90 17.21 -1.04 1.10
N LEU A 91 17.09 -0.89 -0.22
CA LEU A 91 16.85 -2.03 -1.13
C LEU A 91 18.13 -2.73 -1.57
N ALA A 92 19.31 -2.27 -1.14
CA ALA A 92 20.60 -2.77 -1.59
C ALA A 92 20.84 -4.25 -1.22
N ASP A 93 20.24 -4.73 -0.13
CA ASP A 93 20.33 -6.12 0.32
C ASP A 93 19.25 -7.02 -0.28
N GLY A 94 18.38 -6.47 -1.14
CA GLY A 94 17.31 -7.20 -1.82
C GLY A 94 16.02 -7.35 -1.00
N THR A 95 15.93 -6.75 0.19
CA THR A 95 14.76 -6.82 1.06
C THR A 95 14.34 -5.40 1.50
N LEU A 96 13.09 -5.23 1.90
CA LEU A 96 12.63 -4.03 2.59
C LEU A 96 12.12 -4.46 3.96
N VAL A 97 12.69 -3.90 5.05
CA VAL A 97 12.30 -4.28 6.42
C VAL A 97 11.59 -3.15 7.15
N ASP A 98 10.88 -3.51 8.24
CA ASP A 98 10.00 -2.60 9.00
C ASP A 98 10.69 -1.29 9.44
N GLY A 99 11.94 -1.38 9.89
CA GLY A 99 12.72 -0.21 10.35
C GLY A 99 13.10 0.78 9.26
N GLU A 100 13.00 0.41 7.99
CA GLU A 100 13.43 1.24 6.85
C GLU A 100 12.27 1.96 6.18
N VAL A 101 11.03 1.49 6.39
CA VAL A 101 9.83 1.99 5.69
C VAL A 101 9.67 3.50 5.86
N ALA A 102 9.88 4.04 7.06
CA ALA A 102 9.71 5.46 7.32
C ALA A 102 10.65 6.33 6.47
N ALA A 103 11.92 5.92 6.34
CA ALA A 103 12.89 6.61 5.49
C ALA A 103 12.56 6.39 4.01
N PHE A 104 12.34 5.14 3.61
CA PHE A 104 11.98 4.76 2.24
C PHE A 104 10.75 5.50 1.71
N MET A 105 9.73 5.73 2.56
CA MET A 105 8.51 6.43 2.16
C MET A 105 8.75 7.90 1.75
N GLY A 106 9.83 8.51 2.24
CA GLY A 106 10.25 9.87 1.88
C GLY A 106 11.17 9.96 0.66
N GLU A 107 11.56 8.83 0.08
CA GLU A 107 12.50 8.78 -1.04
C GLU A 107 11.81 8.82 -2.40
N GLY A 108 12.58 9.24 -3.41
CA GLY A 108 12.18 9.29 -4.80
C GLY A 108 11.44 10.57 -5.21
N ALA A 109 10.97 10.57 -6.44
CA ALA A 109 10.22 11.64 -7.07
C ALA A 109 9.00 11.07 -7.80
N PRO A 110 7.96 11.88 -8.07
CA PRO A 110 6.82 11.44 -8.86
C PRO A 110 7.26 10.84 -10.19
N ALA A 111 6.77 9.64 -10.50
CA ALA A 111 7.06 8.95 -11.74
C ALA A 111 6.28 9.58 -12.90
N PRO A 112 6.75 9.42 -14.15
CA PRO A 112 5.98 9.79 -15.34
C PRO A 112 4.60 9.12 -15.36
N ALA A 113 3.60 9.77 -15.95
CA ALA A 113 2.21 9.30 -15.91
C ALA A 113 1.98 7.92 -16.57
N GLU A 114 2.86 7.51 -17.49
CA GLU A 114 2.85 6.17 -18.07
C GLU A 114 3.17 5.07 -17.03
N VAL A 115 3.91 5.39 -15.97
CA VAL A 115 4.27 4.50 -14.86
C VAL A 115 3.14 4.52 -13.84
N ARG A 116 2.33 3.46 -13.85
CA ARG A 116 1.10 3.41 -13.04
C ARG A 116 0.63 1.98 -12.81
N ILE A 117 -0.28 1.84 -11.86
CA ILE A 117 -1.11 0.64 -11.73
C ILE A 117 -2.06 0.59 -12.94
N VAL A 118 -1.97 -0.49 -13.72
CA VAL A 118 -2.81 -0.76 -14.89
C VAL A 118 -4.04 -1.56 -14.48
N THR A 119 -3.88 -2.50 -13.53
CA THR A 119 -4.96 -3.34 -13.03
C THR A 119 -4.74 -3.62 -11.55
N ILE A 120 -5.81 -3.49 -10.77
CA ILE A 120 -5.89 -3.92 -9.37
C ILE A 120 -7.15 -4.76 -9.19
N ALA A 121 -6.94 -6.03 -8.86
CA ALA A 121 -7.97 -7.03 -8.59
C ALA A 121 -7.61 -7.79 -7.31
N ALA A 122 -8.56 -8.55 -6.77
CA ALA A 122 -8.36 -9.30 -5.52
C ALA A 122 -7.25 -10.36 -5.61
N ASP A 123 -7.01 -10.88 -6.81
CA ASP A 123 -6.06 -11.96 -7.11
C ASP A 123 -4.91 -11.53 -8.03
N ARG A 124 -4.96 -10.29 -8.55
CA ARG A 124 -4.03 -9.85 -9.60
C ARG A 124 -3.70 -8.37 -9.52
N LEU A 125 -2.42 -8.05 -9.66
CA LEU A 125 -1.92 -6.70 -9.85
C LEU A 125 -1.14 -6.62 -11.16
N ARG A 126 -1.35 -5.56 -11.93
CA ARG A 126 -0.54 -5.26 -13.12
C ARG A 126 -0.08 -3.82 -13.06
N VAL A 127 1.22 -3.61 -13.26
CA VAL A 127 1.83 -2.28 -13.26
C VAL A 127 2.62 -2.05 -14.53
N ALA A 128 2.60 -0.82 -15.04
CA ALA A 128 3.48 -0.35 -16.09
C ALA A 128 4.76 0.19 -15.45
N LEU A 129 5.91 -0.30 -15.90
CA LEU A 129 7.22 0.05 -15.36
C LEU A 129 7.85 1.21 -16.13
N PRO A 130 8.73 2.00 -15.50
CA PRO A 130 9.52 3.01 -16.19
C PRO A 130 10.50 2.35 -17.14
N ARG A 131 10.86 3.09 -18.20
CA ARG A 131 11.85 2.64 -19.20
C ARG A 131 13.26 2.46 -18.63
N THR A 132 13.52 2.99 -17.43
CA THR A 132 14.79 2.82 -16.71
C THR A 132 14.99 1.40 -16.20
N PHE A 133 13.91 0.62 -16.03
CA PHE A 133 14.03 -0.80 -15.70
C PHE A 133 14.53 -1.56 -16.92
N ALA A 134 15.62 -2.29 -16.73
CA ALA A 134 16.25 -3.10 -17.77
C ALA A 134 15.70 -4.53 -17.77
N ALA A 135 16.02 -5.29 -18.82
CA ALA A 135 15.85 -6.73 -18.78
C ALA A 135 16.73 -7.31 -17.67
N GLY A 136 16.18 -8.23 -16.86
CA GLY A 136 16.92 -8.85 -15.76
C GLY A 136 16.11 -9.12 -14.51
N SER A 137 16.83 -9.55 -13.47
CA SER A 137 16.27 -9.89 -12.16
C SER A 137 15.63 -8.68 -11.51
N THR A 138 14.37 -8.82 -11.11
CA THR A 138 13.54 -7.78 -10.52
C THR A 138 12.78 -8.34 -9.33
N THR A 139 12.62 -7.57 -8.27
CA THR A 139 11.91 -8.00 -7.07
C THR A 139 10.65 -7.16 -6.88
N GLY A 140 9.56 -7.83 -6.52
CA GLY A 140 8.31 -7.21 -6.10
C GLY A 140 7.99 -7.51 -4.64
N VAL A 141 7.51 -6.51 -3.90
CA VAL A 141 7.03 -6.64 -2.52
C VAL A 141 5.83 -5.73 -2.29
N LEU A 142 4.80 -6.23 -1.60
CA LEU A 142 3.70 -5.43 -1.09
C LEU A 142 3.97 -5.06 0.36
N PHE A 143 3.64 -3.83 0.74
CA PHE A 143 3.55 -3.46 2.14
C PHE A 143 2.38 -2.52 2.40
N ALA A 144 1.93 -2.49 3.65
CA ALA A 144 0.94 -1.55 4.15
C ALA A 144 1.41 -0.99 5.50
N THR A 145 1.28 0.31 5.68
CA THR A 145 1.57 0.98 6.96
C THR A 145 0.29 1.09 7.78
N LEU A 146 0.27 0.46 8.96
CA LEU A 146 -0.86 0.44 9.88
C LEU A 146 -0.45 1.06 11.23
N PRO A 147 -1.41 1.52 12.06
CA PRO A 147 -1.11 2.05 13.39
C PRO A 147 -0.30 1.10 14.28
N GLU A 148 -0.52 -0.21 14.14
CA GLU A 148 0.15 -1.29 14.88
C GLU A 148 1.49 -1.77 14.26
N GLY A 149 1.96 -1.10 13.20
CA GLY A 149 3.21 -1.41 12.49
C GLY A 149 2.98 -1.82 11.03
N ASN A 150 4.06 -2.01 10.28
CA ASN A 150 3.90 -2.39 8.87
C ASN A 150 3.54 -3.88 8.72
N ALA A 151 2.80 -4.17 7.65
CA ALA A 151 2.57 -5.50 7.14
C ALA A 151 3.28 -5.62 5.79
N PHE A 152 3.93 -6.76 5.54
CA PHE A 152 4.66 -7.04 4.30
C PHE A 152 4.17 -8.34 3.68
N SER A 153 4.21 -8.42 2.35
CA SER A 153 4.21 -9.71 1.68
C SER A 153 5.59 -10.36 1.72
N ASN A 154 5.65 -11.61 1.30
CA ASN A 154 6.90 -12.18 0.81
C ASN A 154 7.43 -11.36 -0.38
N ALA A 155 8.76 -11.27 -0.50
CA ALA A 155 9.42 -10.75 -1.69
C ALA A 155 9.40 -11.82 -2.78
N VAL A 156 9.12 -11.43 -4.02
CA VAL A 156 9.13 -12.32 -5.19
C VAL A 156 10.09 -11.78 -6.22
N THR A 157 11.10 -12.58 -6.56
CA THR A 157 12.01 -12.30 -7.67
C THR A 157 11.45 -12.89 -8.96
N PHE A 158 11.48 -12.10 -10.03
CA PHE A 158 11.05 -12.46 -11.36
C PHE A 158 11.97 -11.84 -12.42
N ILE A 159 11.85 -12.28 -13.66
CA ILE A 159 12.66 -11.77 -14.77
C ILE A 159 11.84 -10.80 -15.61
N LEU A 160 12.38 -9.61 -15.83
CA LEU A 160 11.91 -8.70 -16.87
C LEU A 160 12.57 -9.05 -18.21
N PRO A 161 11.79 -9.16 -19.30
CA PRO A 161 12.31 -9.40 -20.64
C PRO A 161 12.95 -8.16 -21.29
#